data_AF-A0A4T0CDY5-F1
#
_entry.id   AF-A0A4T0CDY5-F1
#
_cell.length_a   1.000
_cell.length_b   1.000
_cell.length_c   1.000
_cell.angle_alpha   90.00
_cell.angle_beta   90.00
_cell.angle_gamma   90.00
#
_symmetry.space_group_name_H-M   'P 1'
#
loop_
_entity.id
_entity.type
_entity.pdbx_description
1 polymer ?
#
loop_
_entity_poly.entity_id
_entity_poly.type
_entity_poly.pdbx_seq_one_letter_code
_entity_poly.pdbx_strand_id
1 'polypeptide(L)'
;PDLHRSVIPLWYSFNGHHLGWSDSWFFFINSATSALMIFMLAVLANNRERHEKYLQECTNLVMAADTSLERLLREVTGDTLENEVATISAPEVGKVQRAINFYADLVGTLLGICLLTVVLVAWIVIGPIMLFDANWWLLIGTYAGLIGMNDGFVLRNLCNICNRQEDTQYDRRILEDKGLAAIIGGDSGDEETAQTTCLDVRFSIAMGNFCSHEYTVVAGVVVIIALILTASLMHWSELGQIICNVPPSIIESFFTLILITGHNIGDEQRRANLQIIYRSRLELISRVESWRA
;
A
#
# COMPACT_ATOMS: atom_id res chain seq x y z
N PRO A 1 -11.51 0.24 -20.54
CA PRO A 1 -11.78 1.65 -20.93
C PRO A 1 -13.28 1.97 -21.11
N ASP A 2 -14.10 1.06 -21.67
CA ASP A 2 -15.50 1.36 -22.01
C ASP A 2 -16.56 0.99 -20.96
N LEU A 3 -16.19 0.21 -19.92
CA LEU A 3 -17.12 -0.12 -18.83
C LEU A 3 -17.34 1.06 -17.87
N HIS A 4 -16.31 1.88 -17.65
CA HIS A 4 -16.35 2.98 -16.67
C HIS A 4 -17.18 4.19 -17.13
N ARG A 5 -17.25 4.43 -18.45
CA ARG A 5 -18.02 5.55 -19.04
C ARG A 5 -19.52 5.28 -19.10
N SER A 6 -19.93 4.02 -19.04
CA SER A 6 -21.34 3.63 -19.19
C SER A 6 -22.03 3.40 -17.85
N VAL A 7 -21.32 2.98 -16.80
CA VAL A 7 -21.93 2.65 -15.50
C VAL A 7 -22.23 3.90 -14.67
N ILE A 8 -21.34 4.90 -14.66
CA ILE A 8 -21.51 6.09 -13.82
C ILE A 8 -22.72 6.94 -14.26
N PRO A 9 -22.92 7.26 -15.57
CA PRO A 9 -24.08 8.02 -16.00
C PRO A 9 -25.38 7.21 -15.93
N LEU A 10 -25.31 5.89 -16.19
CA LEU A 10 -26.47 5.00 -16.07
C LEU A 10 -26.92 4.88 -14.61
N TRP A 11 -25.99 4.83 -13.65
CA TRP A 11 -26.31 4.76 -12.24
C TRP A 11 -26.87 6.09 -11.68
N TYR A 12 -26.30 7.23 -12.10
CA TYR A 12 -26.84 8.56 -11.78
C TYR A 12 -28.23 8.80 -12.42
N SER A 13 -28.42 8.34 -13.67
CA SER A 13 -29.67 8.57 -14.42
C SER A 13 -30.80 7.60 -14.05
N PHE A 14 -30.49 6.35 -13.70
CA PHE A 14 -31.50 5.33 -13.43
C PHE A 14 -32.03 5.38 -11.99
N ASN A 15 -31.20 5.73 -10.99
CA ASN A 15 -31.62 5.74 -9.59
C ASN A 15 -32.01 7.12 -9.03
N GLY A 16 -31.42 8.21 -9.50
CA GLY A 16 -31.69 9.55 -8.96
C GLY A 16 -33.10 10.07 -9.26
N HIS A 17 -33.62 9.79 -10.46
CA HIS A 17 -34.92 10.31 -10.90
C HIS A 17 -36.11 9.44 -10.42
N HIS A 18 -35.92 8.12 -10.27
CA HIS A 18 -37.00 7.20 -9.87
C HIS A 18 -37.18 7.07 -8.34
N LEU A 19 -36.16 7.35 -7.52
CA LEU A 19 -36.22 7.32 -6.05
C LEU A 19 -36.24 8.70 -5.37
N GLY A 20 -36.28 9.79 -6.16
CA GLY A 20 -36.54 11.15 -5.66
C GLY A 20 -35.49 11.74 -4.72
N TRP A 21 -34.21 11.38 -4.86
CA TRP A 21 -33.13 11.84 -3.96
C TRP A 21 -33.50 11.72 -2.46
N SER A 22 -34.21 10.65 -2.10
CA SER A 22 -34.70 10.41 -0.75
C SER A 22 -33.59 9.83 0.16
N ASP A 23 -33.79 9.90 1.48
CA ASP A 23 -32.87 9.32 2.47
C ASP A 23 -32.60 7.83 2.22
N SER A 24 -33.59 7.11 1.69
CA SER A 24 -33.46 5.71 1.26
C SER A 24 -32.44 5.51 0.15
N TRP A 25 -32.34 6.43 -0.82
CA TRP A 25 -31.33 6.36 -1.87
C TRP A 25 -29.93 6.43 -1.25
N PHE A 26 -29.68 7.43 -0.40
CA PHE A 26 -28.39 7.58 0.27
C PHE A 26 -28.00 6.38 1.14
N PHE A 27 -28.97 5.74 1.81
CA PHE A 27 -28.73 4.52 2.58
C PHE A 27 -28.27 3.34 1.70
N PHE A 28 -28.86 3.17 0.51
CA PHE A 28 -28.42 2.14 -0.45
C PHE A 28 -27.00 2.41 -0.97
N ILE A 29 -26.67 3.68 -1.25
CA ILE A 29 -25.30 4.07 -1.64
C ILE A 29 -24.32 3.67 -0.55
N ASN A 30 -24.58 4.05 0.70
CA ASN A 30 -23.72 3.71 1.83
C ASN A 30 -23.49 2.20 1.95
N SER A 31 -24.56 1.41 1.87
CA SER A 31 -24.49 -0.04 1.96
C SER A 31 -23.71 -0.67 0.80
N ALA A 32 -23.95 -0.23 -0.44
CA ALA A 32 -23.23 -0.71 -1.62
C ALA A 32 -21.74 -0.36 -1.58
N THR A 33 -21.40 0.86 -1.12
CA THR A 33 -20.01 1.31 -1.00
C THR A 33 -19.26 0.51 0.07
N SER A 34 -19.93 0.21 1.19
CA SER A 34 -19.37 -0.63 2.25
C SER A 34 -19.10 -2.06 1.78
N ALA A 35 -20.03 -2.66 1.02
CA ALA A 35 -19.84 -3.99 0.45
C ALA A 35 -18.68 -4.03 -0.56
N LEU A 36 -18.57 -3.00 -1.41
CA LEU A 36 -17.45 -2.84 -2.34
C LEU A 36 -16.11 -2.73 -1.60
N MET A 37 -16.06 -1.97 -0.50
CA MET A 37 -14.86 -1.81 0.32
C MET A 37 -14.39 -3.15 0.90
N ILE A 38 -15.30 -3.94 1.49
CA ILE A 38 -14.96 -5.28 2.01
C ILE A 38 -14.38 -6.16 0.90
N PHE A 39 -14.99 -6.15 -0.28
CA PHE A 39 -14.50 -6.89 -1.44
C PHE A 39 -13.09 -6.43 -1.86
N MET A 40 -12.86 -5.13 -1.96
CA MET A 40 -11.58 -4.54 -2.32
C MET A 40 -10.48 -4.87 -1.31
N LEU A 41 -10.77 -4.80 -0.02
CA LEU A 41 -9.84 -5.17 1.06
C LEU A 41 -9.50 -6.66 1.02
N ALA A 42 -10.49 -7.53 0.77
CA ALA A 42 -10.26 -8.97 0.63
C ALA A 42 -9.34 -9.27 -0.58
N VAL A 43 -9.56 -8.61 -1.71
CA VAL A 43 -8.69 -8.72 -2.89
C VAL A 43 -7.28 -8.22 -2.60
N LEU A 44 -7.15 -7.07 -1.95
CA LEU A 44 -5.85 -6.51 -1.55
C LEU A 44 -5.09 -7.48 -0.63
N ALA A 45 -5.74 -7.98 0.42
CA ALA A 45 -5.14 -8.92 1.37
C ALA A 45 -4.69 -10.21 0.68
N ASN A 46 -5.52 -10.78 -0.20
CA ASN A 46 -5.18 -11.99 -0.94
C ASN A 46 -4.01 -11.77 -1.91
N ASN A 47 -3.97 -10.65 -2.61
CA ASN A 47 -2.87 -10.32 -3.51
C ASN A 47 -1.56 -10.13 -2.73
N ARG A 48 -1.60 -9.38 -1.61
CA ARG A 48 -0.43 -9.19 -0.74
C ARG A 48 0.15 -10.50 -0.25
N GLU A 49 -0.69 -11.36 0.33
CA GLU A 49 -0.27 -12.67 0.86
C GLU A 49 0.38 -13.55 -0.22
N ARG A 50 -0.20 -13.57 -1.43
CA ARG A 50 0.35 -14.35 -2.53
C ARG A 50 1.68 -13.79 -3.01
N HIS A 51 1.81 -12.47 -3.09
CA HIS A 51 3.03 -11.83 -3.57
C HIS A 51 4.17 -11.91 -2.56
N GLU A 52 3.86 -11.79 -1.27
CA GLU A 52 4.84 -11.94 -0.19
C GLU A 52 5.45 -13.35 -0.19
N LYS A 53 4.63 -14.41 -0.32
CA LYS A 53 5.12 -15.79 -0.45
C LYS A 53 6.07 -15.96 -1.63
N TYR A 54 5.70 -15.44 -2.80
CA TYR A 54 6.55 -15.54 -3.99
C TYR A 54 7.87 -14.76 -3.80
N LEU A 55 7.80 -13.55 -3.25
CA LEU A 55 8.99 -12.73 -3.01
C LEU A 55 9.93 -13.39 -1.99
N GLN A 56 9.38 -14.04 -0.98
CA GLN A 56 10.14 -14.81 0.01
C GLN A 56 10.87 -15.99 -0.64
N GLU A 57 10.20 -16.74 -1.52
CA GLU A 57 10.84 -17.81 -2.29
C GLU A 57 12.00 -17.29 -3.17
N CYS A 58 11.79 -16.19 -3.90
CA CYS A 58 12.85 -15.57 -4.70
C CYS A 58 14.02 -15.11 -3.84
N THR A 59 13.74 -14.49 -2.68
CA THR A 59 14.78 -14.03 -1.75
C THR A 59 15.59 -15.20 -1.20
N ASN A 60 14.93 -16.31 -0.86
CA ASN A 60 15.62 -17.52 -0.39
C ASN A 60 16.57 -18.10 -1.45
N LEU A 61 16.18 -18.04 -2.74
CA LEU A 61 17.05 -18.47 -3.84
C LEU A 61 18.27 -17.56 -3.99
N VAL A 62 18.10 -16.24 -3.87
CA VAL A 62 19.22 -15.28 -3.88
C VAL A 62 20.14 -15.53 -2.70
N MET A 63 19.62 -15.69 -1.49
CA MET A 63 20.42 -15.98 -0.30
C MET A 63 21.20 -17.31 -0.42
N ALA A 64 20.59 -18.34 -1.02
CA ALA A 64 21.27 -19.61 -1.27
C ALA A 64 22.41 -19.45 -2.30
N ALA A 65 22.21 -18.65 -3.35
CA ALA A 65 23.25 -18.31 -4.31
C ALA A 65 24.39 -17.51 -3.65
N ASP A 66 24.05 -16.49 -2.85
CA ASP A 66 25.03 -15.69 -2.09
C ASP A 66 25.90 -16.56 -1.18
N THR A 67 25.27 -17.43 -0.39
CA THR A 67 25.97 -18.35 0.52
C THR A 67 26.91 -19.29 -0.24
N SER A 68 26.47 -19.75 -1.42
CA SER A 68 27.26 -20.64 -2.28
C SER A 68 28.48 -19.90 -2.87
N LEU A 69 28.26 -18.69 -3.36
CA LEU A 69 29.31 -17.82 -3.89
C LEU A 69 30.35 -17.47 -2.81
N GLU A 70 29.91 -17.09 -1.61
CA GLU A 70 30.78 -16.80 -0.48
C GLU A 70 31.64 -18.01 -0.11
N ARG A 71 31.03 -19.19 -0.01
CA ARG A 71 31.75 -20.44 0.28
C ARG A 71 32.84 -20.71 -0.76
N LEU A 72 32.52 -20.57 -2.05
CA LEU A 72 33.48 -20.75 -3.14
C LEU A 72 34.62 -19.74 -3.08
N LEU A 73 34.31 -18.46 -2.85
CA LEU A 73 35.32 -17.42 -2.73
C LEU A 73 36.27 -17.68 -1.56
N ARG A 74 35.74 -18.05 -0.38
CA ARG A 74 36.57 -18.41 0.79
C ARG A 74 37.42 -19.66 0.56
N GLU A 75 36.90 -20.66 -0.16
CA GLU A 75 37.69 -21.84 -0.55
C GLU A 75 38.88 -21.46 -1.46
N VAL A 76 38.69 -20.52 -2.38
CA VAL A 76 39.72 -20.09 -3.35
C VAL A 76 40.74 -19.13 -2.72
N THR A 77 40.29 -18.17 -1.91
CA THR A 77 41.16 -17.15 -1.31
C THR A 77 41.75 -17.56 0.03
N GLY A 78 41.19 -18.59 0.69
CA GLY A 78 41.54 -18.98 2.05
C GLY A 78 41.07 -17.99 3.11
N ASP A 79 40.15 -17.08 2.77
CA ASP A 79 39.66 -16.06 3.70
C ASP A 79 38.78 -16.66 4.81
N THR A 80 38.99 -16.17 6.03
CA THR A 80 38.28 -16.56 7.25
C THR A 80 37.70 -15.37 7.99
N LEU A 81 37.84 -14.16 7.45
CA LEU A 81 37.27 -12.95 8.01
C LEU A 81 35.73 -13.00 7.96
N GLU A 82 35.12 -12.52 9.03
CA GLU A 82 33.68 -12.35 9.11
C GLU A 82 33.23 -11.21 8.20
N ASN A 83 32.08 -11.36 7.56
CA ASN A 83 31.53 -10.32 6.70
C ASN A 83 31.16 -9.08 7.51
N GLU A 84 31.40 -7.91 6.95
CA GLU A 84 30.97 -6.66 7.57
C GLU A 84 29.44 -6.62 7.73
N VAL A 85 28.97 -6.12 8.87
CA VAL A 85 27.54 -5.98 9.13
C VAL A 85 26.99 -4.89 8.21
N ALA A 86 26.13 -5.29 7.27
CA ALA A 86 25.42 -4.36 6.41
C ALA A 86 24.39 -3.56 7.23
N THR A 87 24.67 -2.28 7.49
CA THR A 87 23.73 -1.37 8.16
C THR A 87 22.95 -0.54 7.14
N ILE A 88 21.63 -0.67 7.13
CA ILE A 88 20.74 0.21 6.36
C ILE A 88 20.33 1.37 7.27
N SER A 89 20.77 2.58 6.94
CA SER A 89 20.41 3.77 7.71
C SER A 89 18.92 4.10 7.58
N ALA A 90 18.27 4.39 8.71
CA ALA A 90 16.91 4.91 8.71
C ALA A 90 16.86 6.28 8.01
N PRO A 91 15.76 6.61 7.31
CA PRO A 91 15.64 7.87 6.60
C PRO A 91 15.48 9.02 7.60
N GLU A 92 16.05 10.18 7.30
CA GLU A 92 15.76 11.39 8.05
C GLU A 92 14.30 11.82 7.76
N VAL A 93 13.48 11.86 8.81
CA VAL A 93 12.06 12.21 8.69
C VAL A 93 11.78 13.59 9.28
N GLY A 94 10.96 14.37 8.56
CA GLY A 94 10.46 15.65 9.04
C GLY A 94 9.49 15.50 10.23
N LYS A 95 9.12 16.64 10.85
CA LYS A 95 8.21 16.65 12.01
C LYS A 95 6.81 16.13 11.67
N VAL A 96 6.29 16.49 10.50
CA VAL A 96 4.96 16.05 10.02
C VAL A 96 5.00 14.55 9.75
N GLN A 97 5.98 14.07 9.00
CA GLN A 97 6.19 12.64 8.77
C GLN A 97 6.35 11.84 10.08
N ARG A 98 7.06 12.37 11.07
CA ARG A 98 7.17 11.72 12.39
C ARG A 98 5.81 11.57 13.08
N ALA A 99 4.92 12.55 12.97
CA ALA A 99 3.56 12.45 13.51
C ALA A 99 2.72 11.40 12.76
N ILE A 100 2.86 11.35 11.43
CA ILE A 100 2.19 10.33 10.59
C ILE A 100 2.67 8.92 10.98
N ASN A 101 3.98 8.73 11.13
CA ASN A 101 4.57 7.44 11.54
C ASN A 101 4.08 7.04 12.94
N PHE A 102 4.03 7.98 13.89
CA PHE A 102 3.52 7.71 15.23
C PHE A 102 2.04 7.27 15.21
N TYR A 103 1.20 7.94 14.43
CA TYR A 103 -0.19 7.54 14.25
C TYR A 103 -0.28 6.13 13.65
N ALA A 104 0.52 5.85 12.63
CA ALA A 104 0.52 4.55 11.97
C ALA A 104 0.98 3.42 12.89
N ASP A 105 1.99 3.65 13.73
CA ASP A 105 2.42 2.70 14.75
C ASP A 105 1.30 2.49 15.78
N LEU A 106 0.62 3.56 16.20
CA LEU A 106 -0.49 3.45 17.16
C LEU A 106 -1.63 2.58 16.62
N VAL A 107 -2.05 2.82 15.38
CA VAL A 107 -3.18 2.13 14.75
C VAL A 107 -2.79 0.72 14.27
N GLY A 108 -1.58 0.56 13.75
CA GLY A 108 -1.08 -0.69 13.16
C GLY A 108 -0.53 -1.70 14.16
N THR A 109 -0.29 -1.31 15.42
CA THR A 109 0.20 -2.23 16.46
C THR A 109 -0.94 -2.95 17.18
N LEU A 110 -0.57 -3.92 18.04
CA LEU A 110 -1.51 -4.63 18.92
C LEU A 110 -2.37 -3.68 19.76
N LEU A 111 -1.85 -2.50 20.09
CA LEU A 111 -2.59 -1.50 20.84
C LEU A 111 -3.79 -0.96 20.03
N GLY A 112 -3.61 -0.70 18.74
CA GLY A 112 -4.69 -0.33 17.82
C GLY A 112 -5.76 -1.41 17.73
N ILE A 113 -5.36 -2.68 17.61
CA ILE A 113 -6.28 -3.83 17.60
C ILE A 113 -7.09 -3.90 18.91
N CYS A 114 -6.43 -3.70 20.05
CA CYS A 114 -7.07 -3.69 21.36
C CYS A 114 -8.11 -2.56 21.46
N LEU A 115 -7.75 -1.35 21.04
CA LEU A 115 -8.64 -0.19 21.02
C LEU A 115 -9.86 -0.42 20.13
N LEU A 116 -9.64 -0.92 18.90
CA LEU A 116 -10.73 -1.27 17.98
C LEU A 116 -11.68 -2.31 18.60
N THR A 117 -11.12 -3.33 19.26
CA THR A 117 -11.92 -4.36 19.94
C THR A 117 -12.78 -3.76 21.04
N VAL A 118 -12.24 -2.85 21.85
CA VAL A 118 -13.00 -2.16 22.90
C VAL A 118 -14.15 -1.33 22.31
N VAL A 119 -13.89 -0.59 21.23
CA VAL A 119 -14.93 0.20 20.54
C VAL A 119 -16.03 -0.70 19.98
N LEU A 120 -15.68 -1.82 19.36
CA LEU A 120 -16.65 -2.79 18.83
C LEU A 120 -17.48 -3.43 19.94
N VAL A 121 -16.86 -3.82 21.06
CA VAL A 121 -17.59 -4.38 22.21
C VAL A 121 -18.55 -3.35 22.78
N ALA A 122 -18.11 -2.10 22.98
CA ALA A 122 -18.96 -1.02 23.45
C ALA A 122 -20.16 -0.79 22.50
N TRP A 123 -19.91 -0.82 21.19
CA TRP A 123 -20.96 -0.67 20.18
C TRP A 123 -21.98 -1.83 20.23
N ILE A 124 -21.55 -3.07 20.39
CA ILE A 124 -22.47 -4.22 20.52
C ILE A 124 -23.30 -4.11 21.81
N VAL A 125 -22.68 -3.69 22.92
CA VAL A 125 -23.35 -3.62 24.24
C VAL A 125 -24.38 -2.50 24.31
N ILE A 126 -24.14 -1.36 23.65
CA ILE A 126 -25.06 -0.22 23.64
C ILE A 126 -26.18 -0.38 22.60
N GLY A 127 -25.95 -1.18 21.54
CA GLY A 127 -26.92 -1.40 20.47
C GLY A 127 -28.33 -1.81 20.91
N PRO A 128 -28.51 -2.73 21.88
CA PRO A 128 -29.83 -3.10 22.40
C PRO A 128 -30.59 -1.93 23.04
N ILE A 129 -29.88 -0.97 23.64
CA ILE A 129 -30.48 0.22 24.28
C ILE A 129 -31.02 1.17 23.20
N MET A 130 -30.33 1.25 22.06
CA MET A 130 -30.69 2.07 20.90
C MET A 130 -31.56 1.32 19.87
N LEU A 131 -32.04 0.10 20.19
CA LEU A 131 -32.88 -0.74 19.33
C LEU A 131 -32.30 -1.07 17.95
N PHE A 132 -30.98 -0.91 17.76
CA PHE A 132 -30.31 -1.05 16.45
C PHE A 132 -31.01 -0.25 15.34
N ASP A 133 -31.39 1.00 15.63
CA ASP A 133 -32.00 1.88 14.64
C ASP A 133 -31.01 2.32 13.55
N ALA A 134 -31.53 2.97 12.49
CA ALA A 134 -30.71 3.42 11.37
C ALA A 134 -29.59 4.38 11.81
N ASN A 135 -29.84 5.23 12.82
CA ASN A 135 -28.84 6.13 13.40
C ASN A 135 -27.72 5.37 14.10
N TRP A 136 -28.02 4.29 14.82
CA TRP A 136 -27.02 3.45 15.49
C TRP A 136 -26.10 2.75 14.49
N TRP A 137 -26.65 2.28 13.37
CA TRP A 137 -25.89 1.69 12.28
C TRP A 137 -25.09 2.73 11.50
N LEU A 138 -25.64 3.92 11.28
CA LEU A 138 -24.94 5.01 10.61
C LEU A 138 -23.77 5.54 11.45
N LEU A 139 -23.88 5.55 12.77
CA LEU A 139 -22.84 6.06 13.67
C LEU A 139 -21.52 5.28 13.52
N ILE A 140 -21.57 3.95 13.52
CA ILE A 140 -20.37 3.14 13.31
C ILE A 140 -19.84 3.28 11.88
N GLY A 141 -20.73 3.44 10.90
CA GLY A 141 -20.37 3.72 9.51
C GLY A 141 -19.64 5.05 9.37
N THR A 142 -20.12 6.13 9.99
CA THR A 142 -19.48 7.44 9.98
C THR A 142 -18.09 7.39 10.62
N TYR A 143 -17.94 6.68 11.74
CA TYR A 143 -16.61 6.45 12.31
C TYR A 143 -15.69 5.70 11.33
N ALA A 144 -16.18 4.59 10.77
CA ALA A 144 -15.41 3.77 9.84
C ALA A 144 -14.99 4.55 8.59
N GLY A 145 -15.89 5.31 7.97
CA GLY A 145 -15.57 6.10 6.77
C GLY A 145 -14.59 7.24 7.05
N LEU A 146 -14.72 7.96 8.18
CA LEU A 146 -13.79 9.05 8.53
C LEU A 146 -12.40 8.53 8.87
N ILE A 147 -12.30 7.52 9.74
CA ILE A 147 -11.03 6.92 10.12
C ILE A 147 -10.40 6.18 8.94
N GLY A 148 -11.20 5.42 8.19
CA GLY A 148 -10.75 4.70 7.00
C GLY A 148 -10.20 5.62 5.91
N MET A 149 -10.82 6.77 5.68
CA MET A 149 -10.25 7.79 4.80
C MET A 149 -8.88 8.28 5.29
N ASN A 150 -8.75 8.58 6.59
CA ASN A 150 -7.46 8.98 7.17
C ASN A 150 -6.41 7.88 7.04
N ASP A 151 -6.76 6.64 7.35
CA ASP A 151 -5.89 5.48 7.24
C ASP A 151 -5.46 5.25 5.79
N GLY A 152 -6.34 5.45 4.81
CA GLY A 152 -6.01 5.41 3.39
C GLY A 152 -4.91 6.41 3.00
N PHE A 153 -4.99 7.65 3.49
CA PHE A 153 -3.96 8.67 3.27
C PHE A 153 -2.63 8.29 3.95
N VAL A 154 -2.69 7.89 5.22
CA VAL A 154 -1.51 7.49 6.01
C VAL A 154 -0.80 6.30 5.38
N LEU A 155 -1.54 5.23 5.08
CA LEU A 155 -1.00 4.01 4.46
C LEU A 155 -0.35 4.31 3.10
N ARG A 156 -0.96 5.19 2.29
CA ARG A 156 -0.39 5.56 1.00
C ARG A 156 0.92 6.33 1.12
N ASN A 157 0.98 7.26 2.06
CA ASN A 157 2.21 7.99 2.36
C ASN A 157 3.33 7.03 2.82
N LEU A 158 3.04 6.13 3.76
CA LEU A 158 4.01 5.16 4.27
C LEU A 158 4.49 4.19 3.21
N CYS A 159 3.58 3.60 2.42
CA CYS A 159 3.95 2.69 1.35
C CYS A 159 4.89 3.36 0.34
N ASN A 160 4.66 4.64 0.02
CA ASN A 160 5.52 5.39 -0.90
C ASN A 160 6.93 5.60 -0.33
N ILE A 161 7.04 5.90 0.97
CA ILE A 161 8.34 6.07 1.62
C ILE A 161 9.09 4.74 1.65
N CYS A 162 8.43 3.67 2.10
CA CYS A 162 9.05 2.33 2.13
C CYS A 162 9.50 1.89 0.75
N ASN A 163 8.65 2.00 -0.28
CA ASN A 163 9.00 1.63 -1.65
C ASN A 163 10.21 2.41 -2.15
N ARG A 164 10.25 3.74 -1.95
CA ARG A 164 11.38 4.55 -2.39
C ARG A 164 12.70 4.15 -1.72
N GLN A 165 12.64 3.77 -0.45
CA GLN A 165 13.82 3.27 0.26
C GLN A 165 14.27 1.92 -0.29
N GLU A 166 13.34 0.99 -0.47
CA GLU A 166 13.62 -0.34 -1.03
C GLU A 166 14.22 -0.23 -2.43
N ASP A 167 13.62 0.57 -3.31
CA ASP A 167 14.11 0.81 -4.67
C ASP A 167 15.55 1.33 -4.67
N THR A 168 15.86 2.29 -3.78
CA THR A 168 17.22 2.82 -3.64
C THR A 168 18.23 1.74 -3.22
N GLN A 169 17.82 0.80 -2.37
CA GLN A 169 18.69 -0.31 -1.97
C GLN A 169 18.88 -1.33 -3.10
N TYR A 170 17.82 -1.65 -3.86
CA TYR A 170 17.92 -2.51 -5.03
C TYR A 170 18.85 -1.92 -6.10
N ASP A 171 18.68 -0.64 -6.43
CA ASP A 171 19.53 0.06 -7.41
C ASP A 171 20.99 0.06 -6.98
N ARG A 172 21.25 0.35 -5.69
CA ARG A 172 22.61 0.29 -5.13
C ARG A 172 23.21 -1.10 -5.26
N ARG A 173 22.45 -2.16 -4.94
CA ARG A 173 22.93 -3.54 -5.04
C ARG A 173 23.22 -3.95 -6.47
N ILE A 174 22.34 -3.62 -7.41
CA ILE A 174 22.57 -3.89 -8.84
C ILE A 174 23.84 -3.18 -9.34
N LEU A 175 24.07 -1.94 -8.88
CA LEU A 175 25.28 -1.20 -9.24
C LEU A 175 26.56 -1.82 -8.64
N GLU A 176 26.51 -2.23 -7.37
CA GLU A 176 27.62 -2.95 -6.71
C GLU A 176 27.95 -4.25 -7.44
N ASP A 177 26.93 -5.00 -7.87
CA ASP A 177 27.09 -6.24 -8.63
C ASP A 177 27.72 -6.03 -10.00
N LYS A 178 27.29 -4.97 -10.72
CA LYS A 178 27.94 -4.57 -11.98
C LYS A 178 29.41 -4.22 -11.76
N GLY A 179 29.74 -3.55 -10.65
CA GLY A 179 31.11 -3.26 -10.26
C GLY A 179 31.94 -4.52 -10.03
N LEU A 180 31.39 -5.50 -9.29
CA LEU A 180 32.04 -6.79 -9.04
C LEU A 180 32.25 -7.59 -10.34
N ALA A 181 31.25 -7.62 -11.21
CA ALA A 181 31.35 -8.26 -12.52
C ALA A 181 32.46 -7.64 -13.37
N ALA A 182 32.59 -6.31 -13.37
CA ALA A 182 33.66 -5.60 -14.09
C ALA A 182 35.07 -5.92 -13.54
N ILE A 183 35.23 -6.03 -12.22
CA ILE A 183 36.50 -6.42 -11.59
C ILE A 183 36.92 -7.83 -12.03
N ILE A 184 35.95 -8.73 -12.16
CA ILE A 184 36.16 -10.15 -12.54
C ILE A 184 36.33 -10.30 -14.08
N GLY A 185 36.28 -9.20 -14.84
CA GLY A 185 36.47 -9.19 -16.30
C GLY A 185 35.23 -9.60 -17.08
N GLY A 186 34.04 -9.45 -16.49
CA GLY A 186 32.76 -9.75 -17.11
C GLY A 186 32.25 -8.67 -18.04
N ASP A 187 31.61 -9.10 -19.14
CA ASP A 187 30.79 -8.21 -19.95
C ASP A 187 29.55 -7.82 -19.15
N SER A 188 29.47 -6.55 -18.76
CA SER A 188 28.29 -5.99 -18.13
C SER A 188 27.23 -5.79 -19.21
N GLY A 189 26.52 -6.86 -19.55
CA GLY A 189 25.41 -6.79 -20.49
C GLY A 189 24.40 -5.76 -20.00
N ASP A 190 24.34 -4.61 -20.67
CA ASP A 190 23.28 -3.64 -20.46
C ASP A 190 21.99 -4.22 -21.04
N GLU A 191 21.24 -4.96 -20.21
CA GLU A 191 19.84 -5.22 -20.49
C GLU A 191 19.07 -3.90 -20.36
N GLU A 192 18.93 -3.20 -21.49
CA GLU A 192 18.02 -2.06 -21.68
C GLU A 192 16.61 -2.48 -21.26
N THR A 193 16.20 -2.09 -20.06
CA THR A 193 14.84 -2.32 -19.58
C THR A 193 13.93 -1.24 -20.18
N ALA A 194 13.59 -1.39 -21.46
CA ALA A 194 12.61 -0.54 -22.12
C ALA A 194 11.19 -0.93 -21.66
N GLN A 195 10.72 -0.36 -20.53
CA GLN A 195 9.31 -0.45 -20.16
C GLN A 195 8.52 0.69 -20.82
N THR A 196 7.82 0.36 -21.90
CA THR A 196 6.76 1.19 -22.48
C THR A 196 5.54 1.20 -21.54
N THR A 197 5.56 2.08 -20.53
CA THR A 197 4.38 2.26 -19.67
C THR A 197 3.22 2.91 -20.42
N CYS A 198 2.08 2.21 -20.45
CA CYS A 198 0.80 2.71 -20.97
C CYS A 198 0.37 3.99 -20.23
N LEU A 199 -0.37 4.88 -20.91
CA LEU A 199 -0.83 6.16 -20.36
C LEU A 199 -1.64 6.00 -19.06
N ASP A 200 -2.46 4.94 -18.96
CA ASP A 200 -3.25 4.64 -17.76
C ASP A 200 -2.38 4.34 -16.55
N VAL A 201 -1.26 3.64 -16.75
CA VAL A 201 -0.26 3.34 -15.71
C VAL A 201 0.45 4.61 -15.27
N ARG A 202 0.82 5.48 -16.22
CA ARG A 202 1.47 6.76 -15.91
C ARG A 202 0.56 7.69 -15.11
N PHE A 203 -0.72 7.74 -15.44
CA PHE A 203 -1.69 8.52 -14.68
C PHE A 203 -1.87 7.96 -13.27
N SER A 204 -1.97 6.64 -13.12
CA SER A 204 -2.06 5.99 -11.80
C SER A 204 -0.82 6.24 -10.93
N ILE A 205 0.39 6.19 -11.51
CA ILE A 205 1.64 6.51 -10.82
C ILE A 205 1.68 7.99 -10.43
N ALA A 206 1.34 8.91 -11.34
CA ALA A 206 1.35 10.34 -11.07
C ALA A 206 0.35 10.72 -9.97
N MET A 207 -0.88 10.22 -10.04
CA MET A 207 -1.89 10.42 -9.01
C MET A 207 -1.45 9.78 -7.69
N GLY A 208 -0.86 8.58 -7.76
CA GLY A 208 -0.32 7.87 -6.61
C GLY A 208 0.81 8.62 -5.89
N ASN A 209 1.65 9.36 -6.63
CA ASN A 209 2.73 10.20 -6.09
C ASN A 209 2.22 11.51 -5.50
N PHE A 210 1.20 12.12 -6.12
CA PHE A 210 0.56 13.30 -5.55
C PHE A 210 -0.12 12.96 -4.22
N CYS A 211 -0.86 11.85 -4.19
CA CYS A 211 -1.63 11.41 -3.02
C CYS A 211 -0.78 10.88 -1.86
N SER A 212 0.48 10.50 -2.09
CA SER A 212 1.38 10.00 -1.05
C SER A 212 2.15 11.10 -0.31
N HIS A 213 1.95 12.37 -0.66
CA HIS A 213 2.66 13.47 -0.01
C HIS A 213 2.16 13.70 1.42
N GLU A 214 3.03 14.06 2.36
CA GLU A 214 2.63 14.39 3.74
C GLU A 214 1.53 15.48 3.84
N TYR A 215 1.47 16.41 2.88
CA TYR A 215 0.43 17.44 2.84
C TYR A 215 -0.95 16.91 2.47
N THR A 216 -1.06 15.82 1.71
CA THR A 216 -2.38 15.22 1.40
C THR A 216 -2.99 14.56 2.62
N VAL A 217 -2.16 13.98 3.50
CA VAL A 217 -2.59 13.47 4.81
C VAL A 217 -3.15 14.61 5.66
N VAL A 218 -2.43 15.75 5.74
CA VAL A 218 -2.90 16.93 6.47
C VAL A 218 -4.20 17.49 5.87
N ALA A 219 -4.29 17.56 4.54
CA ALA A 219 -5.51 17.98 3.86
C ALA A 219 -6.68 17.03 4.16
N GLY A 220 -6.44 15.72 4.23
CA GLY A 220 -7.43 14.73 4.65
C GLY A 220 -7.97 15.01 6.05
N VAL A 221 -7.10 15.30 7.02
CA VAL A 221 -7.51 15.69 8.38
C VAL A 221 -8.34 16.98 8.38
N VAL A 222 -7.96 17.98 7.59
CA VAL A 222 -8.75 19.22 7.45
C VAL A 222 -10.14 18.93 6.89
N VAL A 223 -10.25 18.04 5.89
CA VAL A 223 -11.54 17.61 5.33
C VAL A 223 -12.38 16.89 6.39
N ILE A 224 -11.79 16.01 7.19
CA ILE A 224 -12.49 15.33 8.30
C ILE A 224 -13.05 16.35 9.30
N ILE A 225 -12.25 17.34 9.69
CA ILE A 225 -12.70 18.40 10.60
C ILE A 225 -13.86 19.19 9.98
N ALA A 226 -13.77 19.55 8.70
CA ALA A 226 -14.85 20.25 7.99
C ALA A 226 -16.15 19.43 7.92
N LEU A 227 -16.05 18.11 7.70
CA LEU A 227 -17.19 17.20 7.70
C LEU A 227 -17.83 17.12 9.09
N ILE A 228 -17.03 16.93 10.15
CA ILE A 228 -17.51 16.90 11.54
C ILE A 228 -18.21 18.21 11.92
N LEU A 229 -17.64 19.35 11.54
CA LEU A 229 -18.28 20.67 11.75
C LEU A 229 -19.61 20.76 11.02
N THR A 230 -19.68 20.28 9.78
CA THR A 230 -20.91 20.26 8.98
C THR A 230 -21.98 19.37 9.62
N ALA A 231 -21.64 18.14 10.04
CA ALA A 231 -22.58 17.27 10.75
C ALA A 231 -23.03 17.85 12.10
N SER A 232 -22.12 18.54 12.80
CA SER A 232 -22.44 19.20 14.07
C SER A 232 -23.44 20.35 13.88
N LEU A 233 -23.29 21.14 12.81
CA LEU A 233 -24.27 22.18 12.43
C LEU A 233 -25.63 21.58 12.05
N MET A 234 -25.63 20.34 11.52
CA MET A 234 -26.83 19.59 11.18
C MET A 234 -27.36 18.74 12.34
N HIS A 235 -26.90 18.99 13.57
CA HIS A 235 -27.30 18.28 14.80
C HIS A 235 -27.22 16.76 14.71
N TRP A 236 -26.23 16.22 13.98
CA TRP A 236 -26.06 14.77 13.80
C TRP A 236 -27.30 14.04 13.26
N SER A 237 -28.12 14.74 12.47
CA SER A 237 -29.21 14.13 11.69
C SER A 237 -28.71 13.01 10.78
N GLU A 238 -29.61 12.11 10.37
CA GLU A 238 -29.31 10.99 9.47
C GLU A 238 -28.55 11.46 8.21
N LEU A 239 -28.98 12.57 7.61
CA LEU A 239 -28.33 13.17 6.45
C LEU A 239 -26.93 13.70 6.77
N GLY A 240 -26.73 14.30 7.95
CA GLY A 240 -25.41 14.75 8.42
C GLY A 240 -24.44 13.59 8.62
N GLN A 241 -24.90 12.45 9.15
CA GLN A 241 -24.10 11.23 9.33
C GLN A 241 -23.73 10.60 7.99
N ILE A 242 -24.67 10.56 7.04
CA ILE A 242 -24.45 10.07 5.68
C ILE A 242 -23.40 10.91 4.95
N ILE A 243 -23.48 12.25 5.03
CA ILE A 243 -22.48 13.16 4.44
C ILE A 243 -21.09 12.92 5.04
N CYS A 244 -21.00 12.56 6.31
CA CYS A 244 -19.72 12.23 6.94
C CYS A 244 -19.24 10.81 6.67
N ASN A 245 -20.05 9.95 6.06
CA ASN A 245 -19.71 8.55 5.83
C ASN A 245 -19.45 8.25 4.35
N VAL A 246 -20.40 8.61 3.47
CA VAL A 246 -20.37 8.20 2.06
C VAL A 246 -19.19 8.83 1.29
N PRO A 247 -18.97 10.15 1.31
CA PRO A 247 -17.82 10.74 0.62
C PRO A 247 -16.47 10.22 1.12
N PRO A 248 -16.20 10.13 2.45
CA PRO A 248 -14.97 9.53 2.96
C PRO A 248 -14.77 8.08 2.53
N SER A 249 -15.82 7.24 2.60
CA SER A 249 -15.75 5.84 2.17
C SER A 249 -15.44 5.67 0.68
N ILE A 250 -15.92 6.59 -0.18
CA ILE A 250 -15.58 6.61 -1.60
C ILE A 250 -14.10 6.96 -1.80
N ILE A 251 -13.60 7.97 -1.07
CA ILE A 251 -12.20 8.38 -1.12
C ILE A 251 -11.28 7.25 -0.64
N GLU A 252 -11.63 6.58 0.46
CA GLU A 252 -10.93 5.40 0.97
C GLU A 252 -10.90 4.26 -0.07
N SER A 253 -12.04 3.96 -0.69
CA SER A 253 -12.13 2.93 -1.73
C SER A 253 -11.22 3.25 -2.92
N PHE A 254 -11.15 4.53 -3.32
CA PHE A 254 -10.24 5.00 -4.36
C PHE A 254 -8.78 4.82 -3.96
N PHE A 255 -8.40 5.16 -2.72
CA PHE A 255 -7.03 4.91 -2.23
C PHE A 255 -6.69 3.43 -2.16
N THR A 256 -7.63 2.60 -1.75
CA THR A 256 -7.45 1.14 -1.72
C THR A 256 -7.18 0.60 -3.12
N LEU A 257 -7.91 1.08 -4.14
CA LEU A 257 -7.64 0.71 -5.54
C LEU A 257 -6.24 1.16 -6.00
N ILE A 258 -5.83 2.39 -5.68
CA ILE A 258 -4.48 2.89 -5.98
C ILE A 258 -3.41 2.05 -5.27
N LEU A 259 -3.65 1.64 -4.03
CA LEU A 259 -2.76 0.77 -3.28
C LEU A 259 -2.62 -0.59 -3.96
N ILE A 260 -3.71 -1.20 -4.42
CA ILE A 260 -3.68 -2.47 -5.16
C ILE A 260 -2.85 -2.31 -6.44
N THR A 261 -3.13 -1.30 -7.26
CA THR A 261 -2.42 -1.07 -8.53
C THR A 261 -0.94 -0.77 -8.28
N GLY A 262 -0.64 0.09 -7.31
CA GLY A 262 0.72 0.45 -6.94
C GLY A 262 1.51 -0.72 -6.38
N HIS A 263 0.86 -1.60 -5.61
CA HIS A 263 1.48 -2.82 -5.11
C HIS A 263 1.80 -3.79 -6.26
N ASN A 264 0.88 -4.00 -7.20
CA ASN A 264 1.14 -4.88 -8.34
C ASN A 264 2.31 -4.38 -9.21
N ILE A 265 2.35 -3.07 -9.51
CA ILE A 265 3.47 -2.46 -10.25
C ILE A 265 4.79 -2.59 -9.48
N GLY A 266 4.77 -2.26 -8.18
CA GLY A 266 5.95 -2.37 -7.33
C GLY A 266 6.47 -3.81 -7.24
N ASP A 267 5.58 -4.79 -7.16
CA ASP A 267 5.96 -6.20 -7.10
C ASP A 267 6.52 -6.72 -8.42
N GLU A 268 5.95 -6.32 -9.55
CA GLU A 268 6.54 -6.62 -10.86
C GLU A 268 7.97 -6.09 -10.97
N GLN A 269 8.21 -4.86 -10.50
CA GLN A 269 9.55 -4.27 -10.46
C GLN A 269 10.49 -5.02 -9.52
N ARG A 270 10.05 -5.35 -8.29
CA ARG A 270 10.86 -6.13 -7.33
C ARG A 270 11.26 -7.49 -7.88
N ARG A 271 10.34 -8.17 -8.56
CA ARG A 271 10.63 -9.47 -9.20
C ARG A 271 11.69 -9.33 -10.28
N ALA A 272 11.58 -8.30 -11.12
CA ALA A 272 12.61 -8.02 -12.13
C ALA A 272 13.97 -7.76 -11.47
N ASN A 273 14.03 -6.91 -10.44
CA ASN A 273 15.25 -6.60 -9.70
C ASN A 273 15.87 -7.86 -9.06
N LEU A 274 15.08 -8.70 -8.38
CA LEU A 274 15.58 -9.94 -7.79
C LEU A 274 16.07 -10.94 -8.83
N GLN A 275 15.40 -11.03 -9.98
CA GLN A 275 15.85 -11.89 -11.08
C GLN A 275 17.19 -11.43 -11.64
N ILE A 276 17.39 -10.11 -11.80
CA ILE A 276 18.68 -9.53 -12.21
C ILE A 276 19.77 -9.89 -11.21
N ILE A 277 19.54 -9.63 -9.92
CA ILE A 277 20.51 -9.95 -8.85
C ILE A 277 20.84 -11.45 -8.84
N TYR A 278 19.83 -12.31 -8.92
CA TYR A 278 20.02 -13.75 -8.96
C TYR A 278 20.87 -14.20 -10.16
N ARG A 279 20.60 -13.70 -11.36
CA ARG A 279 21.40 -13.99 -12.56
C ARG A 279 22.84 -13.53 -12.39
N SER A 280 23.05 -12.31 -11.90
CA SER A 280 24.39 -11.78 -11.63
C SER A 280 25.15 -12.67 -10.65
N ARG A 281 24.50 -13.21 -9.61
CA ARG A 281 25.13 -14.17 -8.68
C ARG A 281 25.53 -15.48 -9.36
N LEU A 282 24.66 -16.04 -10.19
CA LEU A 282 24.99 -17.27 -10.93
C LEU A 282 26.15 -17.08 -11.91
N GLU A 283 26.24 -15.93 -12.57
CA GLU A 283 27.37 -15.59 -13.43
C GLU A 283 28.69 -15.48 -12.66
N LEU A 284 28.66 -14.84 -11.48
CA LEU A 284 29.82 -14.74 -10.60
C LEU A 284 30.26 -16.13 -10.12
N ILE A 285 29.33 -16.98 -9.69
CA ILE A 285 29.62 -18.37 -9.28
C ILE A 285 30.29 -19.13 -10.43
N SER A 286 29.72 -19.12 -11.62
CA SER A 286 30.25 -19.81 -12.80
C SER A 286 31.68 -19.37 -13.15
N ARG A 287 31.97 -18.06 -13.05
CA ARG A 287 33.32 -17.54 -13.28
C ARG A 287 34.31 -17.96 -12.20
N VAL A 288 33.93 -17.89 -10.92
CA VAL A 288 34.80 -18.31 -9.81
C VAL A 288 35.09 -19.81 -9.90
N GLU A 289 34.11 -20.63 -10.27
CA GLU A 289 34.32 -22.06 -10.53
C GLU A 289 35.33 -22.30 -11.66
N SER A 290 35.32 -21.48 -12.72
CA SER A 290 36.32 -21.57 -13.80
C SER A 290 37.75 -21.29 -13.35
N TRP A 291 37.96 -20.52 -12.26
CA TRP A 291 39.30 -20.29 -11.71
C TRP A 291 39.85 -21.49 -10.93
N ARG A 292 38.98 -22.44 -10.56
CA ARG A 292 39.34 -23.68 -9.88
C ARG A 292 39.78 -24.78 -10.85
N ALA A 293 39.37 -24.70 -12.12
CA ALA A 293 39.67 -25.70 -13.17
C ALA A 293 41.02 -25.45 -13.83
#